data_AF-A0A7C7UBE5-F1
#
_entry.id   AF-A0A7C7UBE5-F1
#
_cell.length_a   1.000
_cell.length_b   1.000
_cell.length_c   1.000
_cell.angle_alpha   90.00
_cell.angle_beta   90.00
_cell.angle_gamma   90.00
#
_symmetry.space_group_name_H-M   'P 1'
#
loop_
_entity.id
_entity.type
_entity.pdbx_description
1 polymer ?
#
loop_
_entity_poly.entity_id
_entity_poly.type
_entity_poly.pdbx_seq_one_letter_code
_entity_poly.pdbx_strand_id
1 'polypeptide(L)'
;MSRIQHPASSILVPALLFVAVFALYAATAAPATLFGDPSEYQFIPAILGIAHPPGYAFYTLLAKLWQTLVPLGTIAFRTNLLAAAIGAWTVTVVYLTVRELRITHHA
;
A
#
# COMPACT_ATOMS: atom_id res chain seq x y z
N MET A 1 33.85 12.53 -18.79
CA MET A 1 32.50 11.96 -18.63
C MET A 1 32.61 10.78 -17.67
N SER A 2 32.50 11.05 -16.37
CA SER A 2 32.49 10.02 -15.33
C SER A 2 31.13 9.32 -15.37
N ARG A 3 31.12 8.02 -15.68
CA ARG A 3 29.94 7.18 -15.54
C ARG A 3 29.63 7.14 -14.04
N ILE A 4 28.51 7.73 -13.63
CA ILE A 4 27.92 7.44 -12.33
C ILE A 4 27.63 5.94 -12.34
N GLN A 5 28.54 5.16 -11.76
CA GLN A 5 28.32 3.75 -11.49
C GLN A 5 27.31 3.74 -10.35
N HIS A 6 26.02 3.60 -10.67
CA HIS A 6 25.04 3.25 -9.65
C HIS A 6 25.44 1.87 -9.11
N PRO A 7 25.91 1.74 -7.85
CA PRO A 7 26.12 0.42 -7.28
C PRO A 7 24.78 -0.29 -7.35
N ALA A 8 24.73 -1.48 -7.96
CA ALA A 8 23.53 -2.29 -8.06
C ALA A 8 22.86 -2.32 -6.69
N SER A 9 21.74 -1.59 -6.55
CA SER A 9 21.11 -1.42 -5.25
C SER A 9 20.49 -2.76 -4.85
N SER A 10 20.99 -3.35 -3.77
CA SER A 10 20.45 -4.61 -3.26
C SER A 10 18.97 -4.43 -2.94
N ILE A 11 18.11 -5.18 -3.63
CA ILE A 11 16.67 -5.18 -3.43
C ILE A 11 16.25 -5.86 -2.12
N LEU A 12 17.19 -6.53 -1.44
CA LEU A 12 16.89 -7.31 -0.24
C LEU A 12 16.37 -6.43 0.90
N VAL A 13 17.02 -5.29 1.15
CA VAL A 13 16.61 -4.36 2.23
C VAL A 13 15.21 -3.78 1.99
N PRO A 14 14.89 -3.16 0.82
CA PRO A 14 13.55 -2.65 0.57
C PRO A 14 12.49 -3.78 0.56
N ALA A 15 12.83 -4.98 0.07
CA ALA A 15 11.90 -6.11 0.11
C ALA A 15 11.58 -6.56 1.55
N LEU A 16 12.60 -6.72 2.40
CA LEU A 16 12.41 -7.06 3.82
C LEU A 16 11.64 -5.96 4.56
N LEU A 17 11.92 -4.69 4.27
CA LEU A 17 11.20 -3.56 4.85
C LEU A 17 9.71 -3.61 4.46
N PHE A 18 9.39 -3.80 3.18
CA PHE A 18 8.01 -3.95 2.73
C PHE A 18 7.30 -5.10 3.45
N VAL A 19 7.91 -6.28 3.49
CA VAL A 19 7.30 -7.47 4.12
C VAL A 19 7.09 -7.25 5.61
N ALA A 20 8.07 -6.70 6.33
CA ALA A 20 7.96 -6.44 7.76
C ALA A 20 6.86 -5.42 8.09
N VAL A 21 6.79 -4.32 7.34
CA VAL A 21 5.77 -3.28 7.54
C VAL A 21 4.39 -3.79 7.14
N PHE A 22 4.28 -4.52 6.03
CA PHE A 22 3.01 -5.14 5.62
C PHE A 22 2.51 -6.12 6.68
N ALA A 23 3.37 -7.01 7.18
CA ALA A 23 3.00 -7.96 8.22
C ALA A 23 2.54 -7.25 9.50
N LEU A 24 3.25 -6.20 9.91
CA LEU A 24 2.86 -5.39 11.07
C LEU A 24 1.48 -4.74 10.87
N TYR A 25 1.25 -4.06 9.74
CA TYR A 25 -0.02 -3.38 9.46
C TYR A 25 -1.17 -4.37 9.25
N ALA A 26 -0.92 -5.52 8.61
CA ALA A 26 -1.91 -6.57 8.45
C ALA A 26 -2.28 -7.22 9.79
N ALA A 27 -1.32 -7.42 10.69
CA ALA A 27 -1.56 -7.99 12.02
C ALA A 27 -2.37 -7.06 12.93
N THR A 28 -2.32 -5.74 12.70
CA THR A 28 -3.08 -4.73 13.47
C THR A 28 -4.34 -4.23 12.74
N ALA A 29 -4.60 -4.72 11.51
CA ALA A 29 -5.76 -4.34 10.73
C ALA A 29 -7.07 -4.85 11.37
N ALA A 30 -8.09 -3.99 11.41
CA ALA A 30 -9.40 -4.38 11.91
C ALA A 30 -10.00 -5.51 11.03
N PRO A 31 -10.49 -6.62 11.61
CA PRO A 31 -10.98 -7.78 10.85
C PRO A 31 -12.38 -7.59 10.26
N ALA A 32 -13.07 -6.52 10.62
CA ALA A 32 -14.45 -6.25 10.25
C ALA A 32 -14.66 -4.76 9.94
N THR A 33 -15.91 -4.42 9.60
CA THR A 33 -16.30 -3.06 9.24
C THR A 33 -16.04 -2.08 10.37
N LEU A 34 -15.48 -0.92 10.03
CA LEU A 34 -15.24 0.18 10.98
C LEU A 34 -16.31 1.26 10.80
N PHE A 35 -16.64 1.99 11.87
CA PHE A 35 -17.59 3.10 11.80
C PHE A 35 -17.02 4.31 11.04
N GLY A 36 -17.92 5.13 10.47
CA GLY A 36 -17.57 6.34 9.72
C GLY A 36 -17.12 6.06 8.29
N ASP A 37 -16.36 6.98 7.70
CA ASP A 37 -15.87 6.91 6.32
C ASP A 37 -15.19 5.58 5.93
N PRO A 38 -14.44 4.88 6.82
CA PRO A 38 -13.89 3.56 6.48
C PRO A 38 -14.94 2.54 6.05
N SER A 39 -16.16 2.57 6.59
CA SER A 39 -17.24 1.68 6.16
C SER A 39 -17.64 1.90 4.70
N GLU A 40 -17.66 3.16 4.26
CA GLU A 40 -17.96 3.52 2.88
C GLU A 40 -16.90 2.93 1.94
N TYR A 41 -15.62 3.10 2.27
CA TYR A 41 -14.51 2.58 1.47
C TYR A 41 -14.33 1.06 1.52
N GLN A 42 -14.84 0.40 2.56
CA GLN A 42 -14.89 -1.06 2.63
C GLN A 42 -16.04 -1.63 1.78
N PHE A 43 -17.19 -0.96 1.77
CA PHE A 43 -18.41 -1.46 1.16
C PHE A 43 -18.58 -1.05 -0.31
N ILE A 44 -18.39 0.22 -0.66
CA ILE A 44 -18.62 0.75 -2.01
C ILE A 44 -17.84 -0.03 -3.09
N PRO A 45 -16.55 -0.37 -2.91
CA PRO A 45 -15.83 -1.19 -3.88
C PRO A 45 -16.48 -2.55 -4.11
N ALA A 46 -17.02 -3.18 -3.08
CA ALA A 46 -17.56 -4.54 -3.16
C ALA A 46 -18.74 -4.64 -4.12
N ILE A 47 -19.57 -3.59 -4.14
CA ILE A 47 -20.76 -3.46 -5.00
C ILE A 47 -20.51 -2.63 -6.26
N LEU A 48 -19.27 -2.15 -6.49
CA LEU A 48 -18.95 -1.21 -7.57
C LEU A 48 -19.85 0.05 -7.56
N GLY A 49 -20.12 0.58 -6.37
CA GLY A 49 -20.92 1.79 -6.17
C GLY A 49 -20.14 3.08 -6.48
N ILE A 50 -20.81 4.21 -6.31
CA ILE A 50 -20.22 5.55 -6.51
C ILE A 50 -19.96 6.17 -5.14
N ALA A 51 -18.68 6.31 -4.79
CA ALA A 51 -18.24 7.09 -3.64
C ALA A 51 -18.27 8.59 -3.95
N HIS A 52 -18.24 9.42 -2.90
CA HIS A 52 -18.11 10.89 -3.00
C HIS A 52 -16.93 11.28 -3.92
N PRO A 53 -16.93 12.41 -4.65
CA PRO A 53 -15.78 12.86 -5.45
C PRO A 53 -14.74 13.65 -4.64
N PRO A 54 -13.46 13.85 -5.11
CA PRO A 54 -12.80 13.36 -6.34
C PRO A 54 -11.80 12.21 -6.09
N GLY A 55 -11.50 11.41 -7.12
CA GLY A 55 -10.46 10.35 -7.07
C GLY A 55 -10.96 8.97 -6.63
N TYR A 56 -12.19 8.88 -6.12
CA TYR A 56 -12.71 7.63 -5.58
C TYR A 56 -13.10 6.59 -6.64
N ALA A 57 -13.30 6.99 -7.89
CA ALA A 57 -13.54 6.02 -8.98
C ALA A 57 -12.35 5.06 -9.16
N PHE A 58 -11.12 5.58 -9.13
CA PHE A 58 -9.92 4.74 -9.19
C PHE A 58 -9.81 3.84 -7.96
N TYR A 59 -10.03 4.40 -6.77
CA TYR A 59 -10.02 3.63 -5.53
C TYR A 59 -11.05 2.49 -5.56
N THR A 60 -12.30 2.74 -5.97
CA THR A 60 -13.36 1.74 -6.08
C THR A 60 -12.94 0.57 -6.97
N LEU A 61 -12.36 0.86 -8.15
CA LEU A 61 -11.91 -0.18 -9.07
C LEU A 61 -10.72 -0.98 -8.51
N LEU A 62 -9.72 -0.29 -7.94
CA LEU A 62 -8.55 -0.93 -7.34
C LEU A 62 -8.94 -1.81 -6.15
N ALA A 63 -9.77 -1.29 -5.25
CA ALA A 63 -10.25 -2.02 -4.09
C ALA A 63 -11.16 -3.20 -4.49
N LYS A 64 -12.01 -3.07 -5.52
CA LYS A 64 -12.77 -4.21 -6.05
C LYS A 64 -11.86 -5.30 -6.59
N LEU A 65 -10.85 -4.92 -7.39
CA LEU A 65 -9.87 -5.87 -7.92
C LEU A 65 -9.15 -6.60 -6.79
N TRP A 66 -8.67 -5.84 -5.79
CA TRP A 66 -8.01 -6.40 -4.62
C TRP A 66 -8.92 -7.35 -3.82
N GLN A 67 -10.14 -6.93 -3.50
CA GLN A 67 -11.13 -7.76 -2.79
C GLN A 67 -11.46 -9.07 -3.53
N THR A 68 -11.31 -9.08 -4.86
CA THR A 68 -11.50 -10.25 -5.71
C THR A 68 -10.27 -11.16 -5.70
N LEU A 69 -9.07 -10.60 -5.76
CA LEU A 69 -7.81 -11.35 -5.82
C LEU A 69 -7.32 -11.86 -4.45
N VAL A 70 -7.72 -11.21 -3.35
CA VAL A 70 -7.30 -11.57 -1.99
C VAL A 70 -8.51 -12.14 -1.22
N PRO A 71 -8.79 -13.46 -1.29
CA PRO A 71 -9.96 -14.07 -0.67
C PRO A 71 -9.77 -14.35 0.84
N LEU A 72 -9.17 -13.40 1.58
CA LEU A 72 -8.86 -13.55 3.00
C LEU A 72 -9.84 -12.76 3.86
N GLY A 73 -10.49 -13.44 4.81
CA GLY A 73 -11.40 -12.80 5.77
C GLY A 73 -12.59 -12.07 5.13
N THR A 74 -13.14 -11.11 5.88
CA THR A 74 -14.29 -10.30 5.47
C THR A 74 -13.94 -9.33 4.34
N ILE A 75 -14.94 -8.85 3.59
CA ILE A 75 -14.74 -7.82 2.56
C ILE A 75 -14.05 -6.58 3.14
N ALA A 76 -14.46 -6.17 4.35
CA ALA A 76 -13.83 -5.07 5.07
C ALA A 76 -12.34 -5.35 5.38
N PHE A 77 -12.02 -6.55 5.85
CA PHE A 77 -10.64 -6.94 6.12
C PHE A 77 -9.78 -6.91 4.85
N ARG A 78 -10.31 -7.38 3.71
CA ARG A 78 -9.59 -7.33 2.43
C ARG A 78 -9.23 -5.90 2.06
N THR A 79 -10.13 -4.93 2.24
CA THR A 79 -9.82 -3.51 2.02
C THR A 79 -8.77 -3.00 3.01
N ASN A 80 -8.82 -3.43 4.27
CA ASN A 80 -7.79 -3.05 5.24
C ASN A 80 -6.42 -3.66 4.90
N LEU A 81 -6.38 -4.86 4.30
CA LEU A 81 -5.15 -5.44 3.75
C LEU A 81 -4.61 -4.65 2.54
N LEU A 82 -5.48 -4.08 1.70
CA LEU A 82 -5.05 -3.16 0.64
C LEU A 82 -4.39 -1.92 1.26
N ALA A 83 -5.01 -1.32 2.28
CA ALA A 83 -4.43 -0.18 2.98
C ALA A 83 -3.07 -0.54 3.62
N ALA A 84 -2.94 -1.72 4.21
CA ALA A 84 -1.68 -2.22 4.75
C ALA A 84 -0.60 -2.36 3.64
N ALA A 85 -0.96 -2.90 2.47
CA ALA A 85 -0.04 -3.06 1.35
C ALA A 85 0.43 -1.70 0.78
N ILE A 86 -0.49 -0.76 0.56
CA ILE A 86 -0.14 0.58 0.09
C ILE A 86 0.70 1.33 1.15
N GLY A 87 0.35 1.21 2.43
CA GLY A 87 1.14 1.79 3.52
C GLY A 87 2.56 1.25 3.59
N ALA A 88 2.74 -0.08 3.47
CA ALA A 88 4.06 -0.70 3.40
C ALA A 88 4.85 -0.28 2.16
N TRP A 89 4.17 -0.11 1.03
CA TRP A 89 4.79 0.40 -0.20
C TRP A 89 5.25 1.85 -0.02
N THR A 90 4.43 2.72 0.56
CA THR A 90 4.79 4.11 0.87
C THR A 90 6.04 4.19 1.77
N VAL A 91 6.10 3.41 2.85
CA VAL A 91 7.28 3.36 3.73
C VAL A 91 8.54 2.94 2.96
N THR A 92 8.41 1.95 2.08
CA THR A 92 9.52 1.44 1.27
C THR A 92 9.99 2.48 0.24
N VAL A 93 9.07 3.18 -0.42
CA VAL A 93 9.39 4.26 -1.37
C VAL A 93 10.09 5.41 -0.66
N VAL A 94 9.60 5.84 0.50
CA VAL A 94 10.24 6.90 1.31
C VAL A 94 11.67 6.50 1.68
N TYR A 95 11.89 5.25 2.11
CA TYR A 95 13.24 4.74 2.38
C TYR A 95 14.14 4.85 1.15
N LEU A 96 13.66 4.45 -0.03
CA LEU A 96 14.42 4.52 -1.28
C LEU A 96 14.73 5.97 -1.68
N THR A 97 13.77 6.88 -1.54
CA THR A 97 13.95 8.32 -1.81
C THR A 97 15.02 8.92 -0.89
N VAL A 98 14.96 8.65 0.42
CA VAL A 98 15.97 9.15 1.37
C VAL A 98 17.35 8.56 1.08
N ARG A 99 17.42 7.26 0.75
CA ARG A 99 18.66 6.60 0.37
C ARG A 99 19.28 7.24 -0.88
N GLU A 100 18.48 7.53 -1.90
CA GLU A 100 18.94 8.16 -3.13
C GLU A 100 19.47 9.57 -2.87
N LEU A 101 18.70 10.40 -2.15
CA LEU A 101 19.12 11.76 -1.77
C LEU A 101 20.46 11.74 -1.01
N ARG A 102 20.64 10.80 -0.08
CA ARG A 102 21.90 10.65 0.66
C ARG A 102 23.07 10.30 -0.27
N ILE A 103 22.87 9.42 -1.26
CA ILE A 103 23.91 9.06 -2.22
C ILE A 103 24.27 10.28 -3.08
N THR A 104 23.27 11.05 -3.56
CA THR A 104 23.51 12.26 -4.36
C THR A 104 24.28 13.34 -3.60
N HIS A 105 24.05 13.50 -2.29
CA HIS A 105 24.75 14.51 -1.47
C HIS A 105 26.18 14.13 -1.05
N HIS A 106 26.57 12.86 -1.18
CA HIS A 106 27.91 12.38 -0.84
C HIS A 106 28.77 12.04 -2.08
N ALA A 107 28.25 12.27 -3.29
CA ALA A 107 28.95 12.11 -4.57
C ALA A 107 29.40 13.47 -5.13
#